data_AF-A0A7K4HJS3-F1
#
_entry.id   AF-A0A7K4HJS3-F1
#
_cell.length_a   1.000
_cell.length_b   1.000
_cell.length_c   1.000
_cell.angle_alpha   90.00
_cell.angle_beta   90.00
_cell.angle_gamma   90.00
#
_symmetry.space_group_name_H-M   'P 1'
#
loop_
_entity.id
_entity.type
_entity.pdbx_description
1 polymer ?
#
loop_
_entity_poly.entity_id
_entity_poly.type
_entity_poly.pdbx_seq_one_letter_code
_entity_poly.pdbx_strand_id
1 'polypeptide(L)'
;MSGNTYNNFGHFITDAQKEIKELVNKRNQLNNKIKRYIKSFQMAEYEIYKSLLNTKEYYNKKRYYSSKKIRKLRRKVLEYEEILDFLITERSRLKKPDLNRNFLNLVKCLDNSIKEINYRINSFNNKINNHILRIEEEIYIVEKISKLEKKKQKRVKLLSELKKVKITELQSTNYHKVNSKITLFDAMLKEINRDLIKWFNKRKNYHKKMLDLYREAKEFRNIKKEMENKLKENKDAADHYYQHYLEIMNQNERDIVKKIWLKPKAKPQQRESITPRLESIITRKELFKQFKNERLAIALEKQRLGKKLDFYEFKLILEQPKK
;
A
#
# COMPACT_ATOMS: atom_id res chain seq x y z
N MET A 1 61.77 -31.28 53.37
CA MET A 1 61.45 -30.14 52.49
C MET A 1 60.07 -30.35 51.90
N SER A 2 59.04 -29.82 52.58
CA SER A 2 57.63 -29.94 52.20
C SER A 2 57.09 -28.53 51.96
N GLY A 3 57.16 -28.07 50.73
CA GLY A 3 56.61 -26.79 50.30
C GLY A 3 56.12 -26.91 48.87
N ASN A 4 54.96 -26.32 48.61
CA ASN A 4 54.35 -26.08 47.28
C ASN A 4 53.43 -27.14 46.66
N THR A 5 52.45 -27.65 47.39
CA THR A 5 51.28 -28.33 46.74
C THR A 5 49.92 -27.74 47.09
N TYR A 6 49.82 -26.80 48.04
CA TYR A 6 48.53 -26.25 48.50
C TYR A 6 48.05 -24.98 47.76
N ASN A 7 48.89 -24.29 46.98
CA ASN A 7 48.46 -23.10 46.22
C ASN A 7 47.64 -23.42 44.95
N ASN A 8 47.78 -24.60 44.37
CA ASN A 8 47.13 -24.92 43.09
C ASN A 8 45.61 -25.16 43.18
N PHE A 9 45.06 -25.43 44.37
CA PHE A 9 43.62 -25.66 44.54
C PHE A 9 42.84 -24.35 44.71
N GLY A 10 43.42 -23.39 45.45
CA GLY A 10 42.87 -22.04 45.57
C GLY A 10 42.78 -21.36 44.21
N HIS A 11 43.88 -21.31 43.46
CA HIS A 11 43.93 -20.74 42.11
C HIS A 11 42.92 -21.38 41.14
N PHE A 12 42.77 -22.70 41.17
CA PHE A 12 41.79 -23.41 40.35
C PHE A 12 40.33 -23.01 40.65
N ILE A 13 39.98 -22.83 41.93
CA ILE A 13 38.63 -22.38 42.31
C ILE A 13 38.40 -20.93 41.88
N THR A 14 39.39 -20.05 42.04
CA THR A 14 39.28 -18.65 41.61
C THR A 14 39.16 -18.54 40.08
N ASP A 15 39.89 -19.35 39.33
CA ASP A 15 39.83 -19.39 37.86
C ASP A 15 38.47 -19.91 37.39
N ALA A 16 37.96 -21.00 37.98
CA ALA A 16 36.62 -21.51 37.69
C ALA A 16 35.51 -20.50 38.06
N GLN A 17 35.64 -19.78 39.18
CA GLN A 17 34.70 -18.72 39.56
C GLN A 17 34.72 -17.55 38.57
N LYS A 18 35.90 -17.17 38.07
CA LYS A 18 36.05 -16.13 37.04
C LYS A 18 35.39 -16.57 35.73
N GLU A 19 35.60 -17.81 35.31
CA GLU A 19 35.02 -18.37 34.09
C GLU A 19 33.49 -18.49 34.18
N ILE A 20 32.96 -18.92 35.32
CA ILE A 20 31.51 -18.92 35.61
C ILE A 20 30.94 -17.50 35.51
N LYS A 21 31.62 -16.50 36.10
CA LYS A 21 31.18 -15.10 36.04
C LYS A 21 31.15 -14.56 34.61
N GLU A 22 32.13 -14.92 33.79
CA GLU A 22 32.16 -14.58 32.37
C GLU A 22 31.01 -15.24 31.58
N LEU A 23 30.73 -16.52 31.83
CA LEU A 23 29.60 -17.23 31.21
C LEU A 23 28.25 -16.62 31.60
N VAL A 24 28.08 -16.22 32.86
CA VAL A 24 26.87 -15.51 33.34
C VAL A 24 26.72 -14.16 32.62
N ASN A 25 27.79 -13.40 32.45
CA ASN A 25 27.76 -12.14 31.71
C ASN A 25 27.41 -12.34 30.23
N LYS A 26 28.02 -13.33 29.56
CA LYS A 26 27.71 -13.70 28.17
C LYS A 26 26.24 -14.11 28.02
N ARG A 27 25.70 -14.91 28.95
CA ARG A 27 24.28 -15.27 29.01
C ARG A 27 23.37 -14.04 29.14
N ASN A 28 23.69 -13.11 30.03
CA ASN A 28 22.88 -11.90 30.23
C ASN A 28 22.88 -10.99 28.99
N GLN A 29 24.03 -10.82 28.33
CA GLN A 29 24.12 -10.11 27.06
C GLN A 29 23.28 -10.78 25.96
N LEU A 30 23.33 -12.10 25.89
CA LEU A 30 22.56 -12.90 24.93
C LEU A 30 21.05 -12.77 25.18
N ASN A 31 20.60 -12.86 26.43
CA ASN A 31 19.19 -12.64 26.80
C ASN A 31 18.68 -11.26 26.38
N ASN A 32 19.50 -10.21 26.54
CA ASN A 32 19.14 -8.87 26.11
C ASN A 32 19.02 -8.76 24.58
N LYS A 33 19.88 -9.45 23.82
CA LYS A 33 19.76 -9.54 22.36
C LYS A 33 18.48 -10.28 21.95
N ILE A 34 18.19 -11.44 22.56
CA ILE A 34 16.99 -12.23 22.31
C ILE A 34 15.73 -11.40 22.58
N LYS A 35 15.65 -10.68 23.70
CA LYS A 35 14.51 -9.77 23.99
C LYS A 35 14.28 -8.74 22.90
N ARG A 36 15.35 -8.14 22.36
CA ARG A 36 15.26 -7.17 21.25
C ARG A 36 14.73 -7.84 19.98
N TYR A 37 15.25 -9.00 19.61
CA TYR A 37 14.78 -9.74 18.43
C TYR A 37 13.33 -10.17 18.54
N ILE A 38 12.87 -10.63 19.71
CA ILE A 38 11.46 -10.97 19.95
C ILE A 38 10.58 -9.74 19.73
N LYS A 39 10.95 -8.58 20.27
CA LYS A 39 10.18 -7.34 20.07
C LYS A 39 10.12 -6.93 18.60
N SER A 40 11.25 -6.99 17.90
CA SER A 40 11.31 -6.70 16.46
C SER A 40 10.49 -7.68 15.62
N PHE A 41 10.50 -8.97 15.99
CA PHE A 41 9.71 -10.01 15.35
C PHE A 41 8.21 -9.76 15.50
N GLN A 42 7.74 -9.50 16.73
CA GLN A 42 6.34 -9.17 17.00
C GLN A 42 5.89 -7.91 16.25
N MET A 43 6.76 -6.89 16.17
CA MET A 43 6.49 -5.67 15.40
C MET A 43 6.35 -5.98 13.90
N ALA A 44 7.23 -6.81 13.35
CA ALA A 44 7.15 -7.23 11.95
C ALA A 44 5.86 -8.02 11.67
N GLU A 45 5.45 -8.93 12.56
CA GLU A 45 4.18 -9.64 12.43
C GLU A 45 2.97 -8.71 12.45
N TYR A 46 2.97 -7.75 13.37
CA TYR A 46 1.92 -6.74 13.46
C TYR A 46 1.81 -5.90 12.18
N GLU A 47 2.93 -5.39 11.65
CA GLU A 47 2.92 -4.58 10.43
C GLU A 47 2.56 -5.40 9.19
N ILE A 48 2.96 -6.68 9.11
CA ILE A 48 2.49 -7.61 8.07
C ILE A 48 0.96 -7.73 8.13
N TYR A 49 0.41 -8.02 9.32
CA TYR A 49 -1.02 -8.21 9.50
C TYR A 49 -1.80 -6.95 9.14
N LYS A 50 -1.39 -5.80 9.69
CA LYS A 50 -1.98 -4.49 9.43
C LYS A 50 -1.95 -4.14 7.95
N SER A 51 -0.83 -4.33 7.27
CA SER A 51 -0.68 -4.06 5.84
C SER A 51 -1.61 -4.95 5.01
N LEU A 52 -1.68 -6.25 5.31
CA LEU A 52 -2.55 -7.20 4.60
C LEU A 52 -4.04 -6.95 4.85
N LEU A 53 -4.43 -6.67 6.10
CA LEU A 53 -5.81 -6.38 6.49
C LEU A 53 -6.28 -5.08 5.84
N ASN A 54 -5.50 -4.00 5.98
CA ASN A 54 -5.77 -2.72 5.35
C ASN A 54 -5.91 -2.88 3.84
N THR A 55 -5.02 -3.66 3.22
CA THR A 55 -5.09 -3.94 1.79
C THR A 55 -6.38 -4.64 1.43
N LYS A 56 -6.76 -5.72 2.12
CA LYS A 56 -7.96 -6.49 1.84
C LYS A 56 -9.22 -5.66 2.00
N GLU A 57 -9.39 -4.94 3.11
CA GLU A 57 -10.62 -4.22 3.40
C GLU A 57 -10.75 -2.90 2.64
N TYR A 58 -9.69 -2.09 2.63
CA TYR A 58 -9.71 -0.78 1.98
C TYR A 58 -9.81 -0.93 0.46
N TYR A 59 -9.00 -1.82 -0.13
CA TYR A 59 -9.00 -2.02 -1.58
C TYR A 59 -10.33 -2.59 -2.05
N ASN A 60 -10.89 -3.60 -1.39
CA ASN A 60 -12.13 -4.22 -1.84
C ASN A 60 -13.30 -3.24 -1.81
N LYS A 61 -13.45 -2.46 -0.72
CA LYS A 61 -14.49 -1.44 -0.61
C LYS A 61 -14.34 -0.35 -1.69
N LYS A 62 -13.13 0.21 -1.86
CA LYS A 62 -12.87 1.27 -2.85
C LYS A 62 -12.96 0.78 -4.29
N ARG A 63 -12.40 -0.39 -4.60
CA ARG A 63 -12.48 -1.04 -5.92
C ARG A 63 -13.93 -1.34 -6.30
N TYR A 64 -14.71 -1.90 -5.39
CA TYR A 64 -16.12 -2.19 -5.63
C TYR A 64 -16.90 -0.91 -5.95
N TYR A 65 -16.72 0.12 -5.12
CA TYR A 65 -17.37 1.42 -5.32
C TYR A 65 -17.00 2.06 -6.66
N SER A 66 -15.70 2.13 -7.00
CA SER A 66 -15.25 2.65 -8.29
C SER A 66 -15.77 1.82 -9.46
N SER A 67 -15.77 0.48 -9.33
CA SER A 67 -16.29 -0.40 -10.39
C SER A 67 -17.79 -0.21 -10.60
N LYS A 68 -18.57 -0.02 -9.53
CA LYS A 68 -20.00 0.29 -9.60
C LYS A 68 -20.24 1.63 -10.29
N LYS A 69 -19.46 2.66 -9.97
CA LYS A 69 -19.54 3.97 -10.64
C LYS A 69 -19.18 3.90 -12.13
N ILE A 70 -18.08 3.22 -12.48
CA ILE A 70 -17.66 3.00 -13.87
C ILE A 70 -18.76 2.26 -14.66
N ARG A 71 -19.36 1.21 -14.09
CA ARG A 71 -20.47 0.49 -14.74
C ARG A 71 -21.68 1.39 -14.99
N LYS A 72 -22.07 2.23 -14.03
CA LYS A 72 -23.17 3.19 -14.22
C LYS A 72 -22.88 4.19 -15.34
N LEU A 73 -21.66 4.73 -15.37
CA LEU A 73 -21.27 5.69 -16.41
C LEU A 73 -21.23 5.03 -17.79
N ARG A 74 -20.71 3.80 -17.92
CA ARG A 74 -20.72 3.05 -19.18
C ARG A 74 -22.12 2.79 -19.72
N ARG A 75 -23.09 2.48 -18.84
CA ARG A 75 -24.49 2.33 -19.26
C ARG A 75 -25.04 3.65 -19.82
N LYS A 76 -24.77 4.76 -19.13
CA LYS A 76 -25.16 6.08 -19.63
C LYS A 76 -24.52 6.45 -20.97
N VAL A 77 -23.27 6.05 -21.20
CA VAL A 77 -22.62 6.24 -22.51
C VAL A 77 -23.43 5.52 -23.59
N LEU A 78 -23.72 4.23 -23.41
CA LEU A 78 -24.51 3.46 -24.36
C LEU A 78 -25.90 4.08 -24.59
N GLU A 79 -26.61 4.43 -23.52
CA GLU A 79 -27.93 5.09 -23.59
C GLU A 79 -27.85 6.39 -24.43
N TYR A 80 -26.80 7.18 -24.26
CA TYR A 80 -26.65 8.46 -24.95
C TYR A 80 -26.16 8.30 -26.39
N GLU A 81 -25.33 7.29 -26.67
CA GLU A 81 -24.95 6.89 -28.03
C GLU A 81 -26.18 6.44 -28.83
N GLU A 82 -27.04 5.60 -28.25
CA GLU A 82 -28.30 5.19 -28.88
C GLU A 82 -29.22 6.38 -29.18
N ILE A 83 -29.35 7.32 -28.24
CA ILE A 83 -30.14 8.55 -28.45
C ILE A 83 -29.50 9.41 -29.56
N LEU A 84 -28.18 9.53 -29.60
CA LEU A 84 -27.49 10.29 -30.64
C LEU A 84 -27.67 9.67 -32.01
N ASP A 85 -27.54 8.36 -32.14
CA ASP A 85 -27.76 7.64 -33.40
C ASP A 85 -29.19 7.85 -33.90
N PHE A 86 -30.17 7.78 -32.99
CA PHE A 86 -31.55 8.12 -33.31
C PHE A 86 -31.70 9.57 -33.80
N LEU A 87 -31.15 10.55 -33.08
CA LEU A 87 -31.24 11.97 -33.44
C LEU A 87 -30.51 12.29 -34.75
N ILE A 88 -29.38 11.64 -35.01
CA ILE A 88 -28.62 11.79 -36.26
C ILE A 88 -29.44 11.26 -37.44
N THR A 89 -30.09 10.11 -37.25
CA THR A 89 -31.02 9.52 -38.24
C THR A 89 -32.24 10.39 -38.44
N GLU A 90 -32.81 10.96 -37.38
CA GLU A 90 -33.92 11.91 -37.48
C GLU A 90 -33.50 13.16 -38.26
N ARG A 91 -32.32 13.72 -37.95
CA ARG A 91 -31.78 14.88 -38.66
C ARG A 91 -31.54 14.60 -40.14
N SER A 92 -31.05 13.43 -40.51
CA SER A 92 -30.78 13.09 -41.92
C SER A 92 -32.06 12.97 -42.76
N ARG A 93 -33.19 12.64 -42.13
CA ARG A 93 -34.52 12.66 -42.77
C ARG A 93 -35.09 14.07 -42.94
N LEU A 94 -34.59 15.05 -42.18
CA LEU A 94 -35.04 16.43 -42.25
C LEU A 94 -34.26 17.19 -43.32
N LYS A 95 -34.99 17.90 -44.19
CA LYS A 95 -34.36 18.80 -45.15
C LYS A 95 -33.70 19.95 -44.40
N LYS A 96 -32.38 20.13 -44.60
CA LYS A 96 -31.66 21.30 -44.11
C LYS A 96 -32.33 22.55 -44.69
N PRO A 97 -32.75 23.52 -43.86
CA PRO A 97 -33.38 24.72 -44.36
C PRO A 97 -32.39 25.48 -45.23
N ASP A 98 -32.75 25.68 -46.50
CA ASP A 98 -31.95 26.48 -47.42
C ASP A 98 -32.15 27.96 -47.13
N LEU A 99 -31.04 28.70 -47.19
CA LEU A 99 -31.10 30.15 -47.23
C LEU A 99 -31.75 30.54 -48.57
N ASN A 100 -33.03 30.95 -48.53
CA ASN A 100 -33.74 31.41 -49.71
C ASN A 100 -32.86 32.41 -50.48
N ARG A 101 -32.58 32.10 -51.75
CA ARG A 101 -31.71 32.89 -52.64
C ARG A 101 -32.14 34.36 -52.68
N ASN A 102 -33.45 34.61 -52.56
CA ASN A 102 -34.03 35.95 -52.51
C ASN A 102 -33.63 36.71 -51.24
N PHE A 103 -33.60 36.05 -50.07
CA PHE A 103 -33.15 36.66 -48.82
C PHE A 103 -31.66 37.02 -48.88
N LEU A 104 -30.84 36.09 -49.41
CA LEU A 104 -29.40 36.33 -49.56
C LEU A 104 -29.12 37.51 -50.51
N ASN A 105 -29.89 37.60 -51.60
CA ASN A 105 -29.84 38.73 -52.53
C ASN A 105 -30.27 40.04 -51.85
N LEU A 106 -31.34 40.03 -51.05
CA LEU A 106 -31.83 41.21 -50.33
C LEU A 106 -30.79 41.72 -49.32
N VAL A 107 -30.17 40.83 -48.56
CA VAL A 107 -29.06 41.15 -47.64
C VAL A 107 -27.88 41.75 -48.39
N LYS A 108 -27.47 41.14 -49.51
CA LYS A 108 -26.39 41.68 -50.36
C LYS A 108 -26.72 43.06 -50.93
N CYS A 109 -27.95 43.27 -51.40
CA CYS A 109 -28.40 44.57 -51.90
C CYS A 109 -28.33 45.63 -50.80
N LEU A 110 -28.79 45.32 -49.59
CA LEU A 110 -28.71 46.25 -48.45
C LEU A 110 -27.27 46.56 -48.05
N ASP A 111 -26.40 45.55 -47.97
CA ASP A 111 -24.98 45.73 -47.67
C ASP A 111 -24.27 46.59 -48.74
N ASN A 112 -24.53 46.32 -50.02
CA ASN A 112 -23.98 47.12 -51.13
C ASN A 112 -24.49 48.57 -51.06
N SER A 113 -25.77 48.75 -50.76
CA SER A 113 -26.34 50.09 -50.67
C SER A 113 -25.87 50.87 -49.44
N ILE A 114 -25.47 50.19 -48.35
CA ILE A 114 -24.77 50.82 -47.21
C ILE A 114 -23.35 51.23 -47.62
N LYS A 115 -22.63 50.36 -48.34
CA LYS A 115 -21.28 50.65 -48.87
C LYS A 115 -21.29 51.85 -49.82
N GLU A 116 -22.25 51.92 -50.73
CA GLU A 116 -22.43 53.06 -51.64
C GLU A 116 -22.68 54.37 -50.88
N ILE A 117 -23.52 54.34 -49.83
CA ILE A 117 -23.73 55.53 -48.99
C ILE A 117 -22.42 55.94 -48.32
N ASN A 118 -21.67 55.00 -47.73
CA ASN A 118 -20.37 55.29 -47.11
C ASN A 118 -19.38 55.89 -48.12
N TYR A 119 -19.32 55.36 -49.34
CA TYR A 119 -18.47 55.89 -50.40
C TYR A 119 -18.85 57.34 -50.75
N ARG A 120 -20.15 57.63 -50.88
CA ARG A 120 -20.63 58.99 -51.15
C ARG A 120 -20.34 59.96 -50.01
N ILE A 121 -20.54 59.52 -48.76
CA ILE A 121 -20.19 60.31 -47.57
C ILE A 121 -18.68 60.62 -47.55
N ASN A 122 -17.84 59.61 -47.79
CA ASN A 122 -16.39 59.80 -47.85
C ASN A 122 -15.97 60.74 -48.98
N SER A 123 -16.59 60.64 -50.16
CA SER A 123 -16.35 61.57 -51.26
C SER A 123 -16.71 63.02 -50.89
N PHE A 124 -17.84 63.23 -50.20
CA PHE A 124 -18.22 64.55 -49.71
C PHE A 124 -17.27 65.06 -48.62
N ASN A 125 -16.87 64.22 -47.68
CA ASN A 125 -15.87 64.57 -46.66
C ASN A 125 -14.52 64.94 -47.28
N ASN A 126 -14.06 64.21 -48.30
CA ASN A 126 -12.84 64.54 -49.03
C ASN A 126 -12.97 65.87 -49.78
N LYS A 127 -14.17 66.19 -50.29
CA LYS A 127 -14.42 67.48 -50.94
C LYS A 127 -14.32 68.63 -49.93
N ILE A 128 -14.89 68.47 -48.74
CA ILE A 128 -14.77 69.45 -47.64
C ILE A 128 -13.30 69.61 -47.23
N ASN A 129 -12.58 68.51 -47.01
CA ASN A 129 -11.20 68.57 -46.51
C ASN A 129 -10.19 69.13 -47.51
N ASN A 130 -10.38 68.89 -48.81
CA ASN A 130 -9.35 69.15 -49.82
C ASN A 130 -9.64 70.36 -50.73
N HIS A 131 -10.83 70.99 -50.65
CA HIS A 131 -11.20 72.12 -51.51
C HIS A 131 -11.48 73.37 -50.66
N ILE A 132 -11.08 74.53 -51.18
CA ILE A 132 -11.50 75.83 -50.62
C ILE A 132 -12.94 76.07 -51.07
N LEU A 133 -13.90 75.88 -50.16
CA LEU A 133 -15.33 76.04 -50.40
C LEU A 133 -15.85 77.33 -49.77
N ARG A 134 -16.91 77.90 -50.34
CA ARG A 134 -17.67 78.96 -49.64
C ARG A 134 -18.49 78.33 -48.51
N ILE A 135 -18.77 79.10 -47.45
CA ILE A 135 -19.54 78.65 -46.27
C ILE A 135 -20.89 78.03 -46.70
N GLU A 136 -21.58 78.64 -47.66
CA GLU A 136 -22.86 78.16 -48.19
C GLU A 136 -22.73 76.78 -48.88
N GLU A 137 -21.64 76.53 -49.60
CA GLU A 137 -21.36 75.28 -50.30
C GLU A 137 -21.02 74.17 -49.32
N GLU A 138 -20.25 74.48 -48.27
CA GLU A 138 -19.92 73.55 -47.20
C GLU A 138 -21.17 73.15 -46.42
N ILE A 139 -22.02 74.11 -46.02
CA ILE A 139 -23.30 73.85 -45.37
C ILE A 139 -24.17 72.92 -46.23
N TYR A 140 -24.26 73.17 -47.54
CA TYR A 140 -25.00 72.31 -48.47
C TYR A 140 -24.46 70.87 -48.54
N ILE A 141 -23.13 70.69 -48.53
CA ILE A 141 -22.51 69.35 -48.51
C ILE A 141 -22.76 68.66 -47.17
N VAL A 142 -22.66 69.37 -46.04
CA VAL A 142 -22.95 68.86 -44.70
C VAL A 142 -24.41 68.40 -44.59
N GLU A 143 -25.36 69.16 -45.14
CA GLU A 143 -26.76 68.73 -45.21
C GLU A 143 -26.95 67.45 -46.02
N LYS A 144 -26.24 67.30 -47.14
CA LYS A 144 -26.26 66.06 -47.94
C LYS A 144 -25.68 64.87 -47.17
N ILE A 145 -24.58 65.06 -46.46
CA ILE A 145 -24.00 64.03 -45.58
C ILE A 145 -25.01 63.63 -44.52
N SER A 146 -25.65 64.60 -43.84
CA SER A 146 -26.67 64.34 -42.82
C SER A 146 -27.86 63.53 -43.38
N LYS A 147 -28.35 63.89 -44.58
CA LYS A 147 -29.42 63.14 -45.28
C LYS A 147 -28.98 61.71 -45.62
N LEU A 148 -27.73 61.51 -46.04
CA LEU A 148 -27.15 60.19 -46.34
C LEU A 148 -26.96 59.34 -45.09
N GLU A 149 -26.48 59.92 -43.98
CA GLU A 149 -26.28 59.20 -42.71
C GLU A 149 -27.63 58.73 -42.13
N LYS A 150 -28.67 59.55 -42.21
CA LYS A 150 -30.05 59.15 -41.85
C LYS A 150 -30.53 57.96 -42.70
N LYS A 151 -30.24 57.94 -44.01
CA LYS A 151 -30.58 56.81 -44.89
C LYS A 151 -29.79 55.54 -44.55
N LYS A 152 -28.50 55.68 -44.23
CA LYS A 152 -27.63 54.57 -43.80
C LYS A 152 -28.13 53.94 -42.50
N GLN A 153 -28.43 54.75 -41.49
CA GLN A 153 -28.95 54.26 -40.21
C GLN A 153 -30.24 53.45 -40.40
N LYS A 154 -31.18 53.93 -41.24
CA LYS A 154 -32.40 53.17 -41.57
C LYS A 154 -32.09 51.81 -42.19
N ARG A 155 -31.14 51.75 -43.14
CA ARG A 155 -30.74 50.51 -43.81
C ARG A 155 -30.02 49.54 -42.88
N VAL A 156 -29.17 50.03 -41.98
CA VAL A 156 -28.48 49.22 -40.97
C VAL A 156 -29.49 48.60 -39.98
N LYS A 157 -30.46 49.40 -39.52
CA LYS A 157 -31.54 48.88 -38.65
C LYS A 157 -32.31 47.76 -39.35
N LEU A 158 -32.77 48.01 -40.58
CA LEU A 158 -33.52 47.03 -41.38
C LEU A 158 -32.70 45.75 -41.64
N LEU A 159 -31.41 45.88 -41.95
CA LEU A 159 -30.50 44.74 -42.09
C LEU A 159 -30.36 43.94 -40.79
N SER A 160 -30.30 44.61 -39.64
CA SER A 160 -30.19 43.95 -38.34
C SER A 160 -31.48 43.19 -37.98
N GLU A 161 -32.64 43.76 -38.28
CA GLU A 161 -33.95 43.15 -38.04
C GLU A 161 -34.16 41.92 -38.93
N LEU A 162 -33.84 42.03 -40.22
CA LEU A 162 -33.89 40.91 -41.17
C LEU A 162 -32.98 39.75 -40.73
N LYS A 163 -31.76 40.05 -40.28
CA LYS A 163 -30.85 39.02 -39.75
C LYS A 163 -31.42 38.34 -38.51
N LYS A 164 -32.00 39.10 -37.56
CA LYS A 164 -32.62 38.55 -36.34
C LYS A 164 -33.81 37.64 -36.65
N VAL A 165 -34.75 38.11 -37.46
CA VAL A 165 -35.94 37.32 -37.86
C VAL A 165 -35.53 36.03 -38.58
N LYS A 166 -34.50 36.09 -39.43
CA LYS A 166 -34.03 34.88 -40.11
C LYS A 166 -33.33 33.90 -39.17
N ILE A 167 -32.57 34.39 -38.18
CA ILE A 167 -31.98 33.53 -37.14
C ILE A 167 -33.07 32.82 -36.35
N THR A 168 -34.12 33.53 -35.94
CA THR A 168 -35.23 32.93 -35.18
C THR A 168 -36.03 31.94 -36.02
N GLU A 169 -36.30 32.24 -37.29
CA GLU A 169 -36.91 31.30 -38.24
C GLU A 169 -36.06 30.05 -38.45
N LEU A 170 -34.75 30.19 -38.62
CA LEU A 170 -33.86 29.03 -38.78
C LEU A 170 -33.84 28.20 -37.49
N GLN A 171 -33.71 28.84 -36.33
CA GLN A 171 -33.72 28.16 -35.03
C GLN A 171 -35.06 27.46 -34.71
N SER A 172 -36.18 27.94 -35.26
CA SER A 172 -37.49 27.32 -35.05
C SER A 172 -37.74 26.07 -35.89
N THR A 173 -36.95 25.85 -36.96
CA THR A 173 -37.06 24.64 -37.79
C THR A 173 -36.74 23.37 -37.00
N ASN A 174 -37.44 22.29 -37.33
CA ASN A 174 -37.20 20.98 -36.71
C ASN A 174 -35.76 20.51 -36.92
N TYR A 175 -35.16 20.80 -38.08
CA TYR A 175 -33.76 20.48 -38.36
C TYR A 175 -32.82 21.09 -37.31
N HIS A 176 -32.94 22.40 -37.05
CA HIS A 176 -32.08 23.08 -36.09
C HIS A 176 -32.39 22.67 -34.65
N LYS A 177 -33.66 22.41 -34.30
CA LYS A 177 -34.02 21.85 -32.98
C LYS A 177 -33.36 20.50 -32.72
N VAL A 178 -33.44 19.57 -33.67
CA VAL A 178 -32.78 18.26 -33.58
C VAL A 178 -31.26 18.42 -33.52
N ASN A 179 -30.69 19.30 -34.35
CA ASN A 179 -29.25 19.56 -34.33
C ASN A 179 -28.77 20.13 -32.98
N SER A 180 -29.54 21.02 -32.35
CA SER A 180 -29.24 21.53 -31.00
C SER A 180 -29.27 20.42 -29.95
N LYS A 181 -30.24 19.49 -30.03
CA LYS A 181 -30.28 18.30 -29.16
C LYS A 181 -29.03 17.43 -29.37
N ILE A 182 -28.63 17.16 -30.60
CA ILE A 182 -27.38 16.42 -30.91
C ILE A 182 -26.19 17.09 -30.24
N THR A 183 -26.02 18.40 -30.39
CA THR A 183 -24.90 19.12 -29.76
C THR A 183 -24.90 19.04 -28.23
N LEU A 184 -26.09 19.02 -27.63
CA LEU A 184 -26.25 18.89 -26.18
C LEU A 184 -25.88 17.47 -25.70
N PHE A 185 -26.37 16.43 -26.37
CA PHE A 185 -26.02 15.05 -26.04
C PHE A 185 -24.53 14.75 -26.29
N ASP A 186 -23.94 15.28 -27.36
CA ASP A 186 -22.50 15.21 -27.63
C ASP A 186 -21.67 15.84 -26.50
N ALA A 187 -22.10 17.01 -26.00
CA ALA A 187 -21.45 17.66 -24.87
C ALA A 187 -21.55 16.82 -23.59
N MET A 188 -22.72 16.24 -23.32
CA MET A 188 -22.91 15.36 -22.17
C MET A 188 -22.08 14.06 -22.28
N LEU A 189 -21.98 13.46 -23.47
CA LEU A 189 -21.10 12.30 -23.69
C LEU A 189 -19.64 12.62 -23.40
N LYS A 190 -19.15 13.79 -23.87
CA LYS A 190 -17.79 14.25 -23.56
C LYS A 190 -17.57 14.39 -22.06
N GLU A 191 -18.56 14.89 -21.32
CA GLU A 191 -18.49 15.01 -19.86
C GLU A 191 -18.45 13.63 -19.17
N ILE A 192 -19.33 12.71 -19.56
CA ILE A 192 -19.36 11.34 -19.03
C ILE A 192 -18.03 10.63 -19.29
N ASN A 193 -17.44 10.82 -20.48
CA ASN A 193 -16.15 10.24 -20.83
C ASN A 193 -14.99 10.82 -19.98
N ARG A 194 -14.99 12.12 -19.69
CA ARG A 194 -14.04 12.72 -18.73
C ARG A 194 -14.18 12.10 -17.34
N ASP A 195 -15.41 11.91 -16.88
CA ASP A 195 -15.70 11.27 -15.60
C ASP A 195 -15.26 9.81 -15.58
N LEU A 196 -15.46 9.06 -16.66
CA LEU A 196 -14.97 7.69 -16.81
C LEU A 196 -13.45 7.65 -16.64
N ILE A 197 -12.70 8.49 -17.36
CA ILE A 197 -11.23 8.57 -17.27
C ILE A 197 -10.81 8.85 -15.83
N LYS A 198 -11.46 9.82 -15.17
CA LYS A 198 -11.21 10.15 -13.75
C LYS A 198 -11.41 8.95 -12.84
N TRP A 199 -12.49 8.18 -13.01
CA TRP A 199 -12.75 6.98 -12.21
C TRP A 199 -11.82 5.82 -12.53
N PHE A 200 -11.40 5.64 -13.78
CA PHE A 200 -10.36 4.67 -14.16
C PHE A 200 -9.03 5.00 -13.48
N ASN A 201 -8.61 6.26 -13.51
CA ASN A 201 -7.40 6.72 -12.84
C ASN A 201 -7.46 6.50 -11.32
N LYS A 202 -8.60 6.80 -10.68
CA LYS A 202 -8.81 6.48 -9.26
C LYS A 202 -8.67 4.98 -8.98
N ARG A 203 -9.28 4.12 -9.81
CA ARG A 203 -9.17 2.66 -9.67
C ARG A 203 -7.73 2.18 -9.83
N LYS A 204 -6.98 2.71 -10.81
CA LYS A 204 -5.56 2.42 -11.02
C LYS A 204 -4.73 2.81 -9.81
N ASN A 205 -4.98 3.99 -9.24
CA ASN A 205 -4.28 4.47 -8.04
C ASN A 205 -4.58 3.61 -6.82
N TYR A 206 -5.82 3.16 -6.62
CA TYR A 206 -6.13 2.21 -5.54
C TYR A 206 -5.40 0.88 -5.72
N HIS A 207 -5.27 0.39 -6.96
CA HIS A 207 -4.53 -0.83 -7.23
C HIS A 207 -3.03 -0.66 -7.01
N LYS A 208 -2.46 0.48 -7.39
CA LYS A 208 -1.06 0.80 -7.11
C LYS A 208 -0.78 0.79 -5.59
N LYS A 209 -1.60 1.49 -4.81
CA LYS A 209 -1.48 1.50 -3.34
C LYS A 209 -1.58 0.11 -2.72
N MET A 210 -2.50 -0.72 -3.23
CA MET A 210 -2.61 -2.12 -2.82
C MET A 210 -1.30 -2.88 -3.08
N LEU A 211 -0.71 -2.74 -4.28
CA LEU A 211 0.56 -3.38 -4.61
C LEU A 211 1.72 -2.89 -3.74
N ASP A 212 1.77 -1.60 -3.45
CA ASP A 212 2.79 -1.01 -2.57
C ASP A 212 2.72 -1.61 -1.16
N LEU A 213 1.52 -1.72 -0.57
CA LEU A 213 1.31 -2.37 0.72
C LEU A 213 1.67 -3.87 0.71
N TYR A 214 1.44 -4.58 -0.41
CA TYR A 214 1.89 -5.98 -0.54
C TYR A 214 3.41 -6.10 -0.60
N ARG A 215 4.09 -5.13 -1.23
CA ARG A 215 5.56 -5.09 -1.27
C ARG A 215 6.12 -4.83 0.12
N GLU A 216 5.56 -3.85 0.83
CA GLU A 216 5.92 -3.55 2.23
C GLU A 216 5.71 -4.77 3.14
N ALA A 217 4.57 -5.46 3.03
CA ALA A 217 4.33 -6.71 3.77
C ALA A 217 5.35 -7.81 3.42
N LYS A 218 5.85 -7.85 2.18
CA LYS A 218 6.90 -8.80 1.76
C LYS A 218 8.25 -8.46 2.38
N GLU A 219 8.59 -7.17 2.47
CA GLU A 219 9.81 -6.72 3.15
C GLU A 219 9.78 -7.09 4.64
N PHE A 220 8.66 -6.85 5.33
CA PHE A 220 8.50 -7.28 6.72
C PHE A 220 8.55 -8.81 6.88
N ARG A 221 8.09 -9.60 5.90
CA ARG A 221 8.29 -11.06 5.92
C ARG A 221 9.76 -11.45 5.83
N ASN A 222 10.56 -10.73 5.04
CA ASN A 222 12.00 -10.97 4.97
C ASN A 222 12.67 -10.64 6.31
N ILE A 223 12.31 -9.49 6.92
CA ILE A 223 12.78 -9.10 8.25
C ILE A 223 12.40 -10.16 9.28
N LYS A 224 11.14 -10.63 9.26
CA LYS A 224 10.66 -11.70 10.14
C LYS A 224 11.55 -12.94 10.04
N LYS A 225 11.82 -13.41 8.81
CA LYS A 225 12.66 -14.58 8.55
C LYS A 225 14.11 -14.37 9.02
N GLU A 226 14.67 -13.18 8.80
CA GLU A 226 16.01 -12.85 9.30
C GLU A 226 16.07 -12.89 10.84
N MET A 227 15.04 -12.36 11.51
CA MET A 227 14.95 -12.41 12.98
C MET A 227 14.75 -13.84 13.50
N GLU A 228 13.98 -14.69 12.81
CA GLU A 228 13.86 -16.12 13.13
C GLU A 228 15.23 -16.83 13.08
N ASN A 229 16.01 -16.58 12.03
CA ASN A 229 17.36 -17.15 11.89
C ASN A 229 18.28 -16.68 13.03
N LYS A 230 18.30 -15.36 13.32
CA LYS A 230 19.10 -14.81 14.43
C LYS A 230 18.66 -15.37 15.77
N LEU A 231 17.37 -15.56 16.01
CA LEU A 231 16.86 -16.17 17.24
C LEU A 231 17.34 -17.63 17.37
N LYS A 232 17.36 -18.38 16.28
CA LYS A 232 17.88 -19.76 16.25
C LYS A 232 19.38 -19.81 16.54
N GLU A 233 20.18 -18.98 15.87
CA GLU A 233 21.62 -18.88 16.11
C GLU A 233 21.94 -18.53 17.57
N ASN A 234 21.21 -17.57 18.15
CA ASN A 234 21.41 -17.20 19.56
C ASN A 234 20.94 -18.29 20.53
N LYS A 235 19.92 -19.08 20.17
CA LYS A 235 19.51 -20.25 20.95
C LYS A 235 20.62 -21.32 20.93
N ASP A 236 21.14 -21.64 19.76
CA ASP A 236 22.21 -22.63 19.61
C ASP A 236 23.48 -22.20 20.38
N ALA A 237 23.81 -20.91 20.36
CA ALA A 237 24.89 -20.34 21.17
C ALA A 237 24.61 -20.41 22.69
N ALA A 238 23.37 -20.17 23.12
CA ALA A 238 22.97 -20.30 24.52
C ALA A 238 23.12 -21.75 25.00
N ASP A 239 22.67 -22.70 24.17
CA ASP A 239 22.78 -24.13 24.44
C ASP A 239 24.26 -24.54 24.54
N HIS A 240 25.14 -24.02 23.67
CA HIS A 240 26.59 -24.27 23.76
C HIS A 240 27.19 -23.73 25.07
N TYR A 241 26.88 -22.49 25.48
CA TYR A 241 27.37 -21.95 26.76
C TYR A 241 26.87 -22.75 27.95
N TYR A 242 25.65 -23.27 27.89
CA TYR A 242 25.11 -24.13 28.94
C TYR A 242 25.85 -25.48 29.02
N GLN A 243 26.17 -26.10 27.87
CA GLN A 243 26.98 -27.32 27.84
C GLN A 243 28.38 -27.06 28.42
N HIS A 244 29.04 -25.96 28.03
CA HIS A 244 30.36 -25.62 28.55
C HIS A 244 30.34 -25.35 30.07
N TYR A 245 29.28 -24.72 30.57
CA TYR A 245 29.07 -24.56 32.01
C TYR A 245 28.95 -25.92 32.72
N LEU A 246 28.16 -26.85 32.17
CA LEU A 246 28.03 -28.21 32.73
C LEU A 246 29.37 -28.95 32.69
N GLU A 247 30.15 -28.81 31.63
CA GLU A 247 31.49 -29.40 31.50
C GLU A 247 32.44 -28.87 32.59
N ILE A 248 32.51 -27.56 32.81
CA ILE A 248 33.33 -26.97 33.88
C ILE A 248 32.89 -27.49 35.26
N MET A 249 31.58 -27.52 35.53
CA MET A 249 31.06 -28.02 36.81
C MET A 249 31.40 -29.50 37.02
N ASN A 250 31.27 -30.33 35.98
CA ASN A 250 31.60 -31.76 36.02
C ASN A 250 33.12 -32.01 36.10
N GLN A 251 33.96 -31.19 35.47
CA GLN A 251 35.42 -31.25 35.58
C GLN A 251 35.87 -30.89 36.99
N ASN A 252 35.31 -29.83 37.58
CA ASN A 252 35.55 -29.46 38.97
C ASN A 252 35.20 -30.62 39.92
N GLU A 253 34.05 -31.28 39.76
CA GLU A 253 33.69 -32.47 40.54
C GLU A 253 34.70 -33.62 40.38
N ARG A 254 35.12 -33.94 39.15
CA ARG A 254 36.10 -35.01 38.89
C ARG A 254 37.48 -34.70 39.46
N ASP A 255 37.93 -33.45 39.39
CA ASP A 255 39.25 -33.04 39.88
C ASP A 255 39.26 -32.91 41.41
N ILE A 256 38.13 -32.53 42.02
CA ILE A 256 37.91 -32.63 43.46
C ILE A 256 38.01 -34.10 43.90
N VAL A 257 37.31 -35.01 43.22
CA VAL A 257 37.36 -36.46 43.53
C VAL A 257 38.77 -37.02 43.35
N LYS A 258 39.49 -36.68 42.27
CA LYS A 258 40.88 -37.12 42.04
C LYS A 258 41.87 -36.59 43.07
N LYS A 259 41.75 -35.31 43.48
CA LYS A 259 42.61 -34.72 44.52
C LYS A 259 42.31 -35.26 45.91
N ILE A 260 41.06 -35.65 46.19
CA ILE A 260 40.67 -36.34 47.43
C ILE A 260 41.19 -37.80 47.45
N TRP A 261 41.23 -38.48 46.29
CA TRP A 261 41.65 -39.88 46.17
C TRP A 261 43.16 -40.12 46.02
N LEU A 262 43.99 -39.08 45.87
CA LEU A 262 45.46 -39.18 45.79
C LEU A 262 46.16 -39.06 47.16
N LYS A 263 45.62 -39.69 48.20
CA LYS A 263 46.41 -40.06 49.39
C LYS A 263 46.40 -41.58 49.50
N PRO A 264 47.54 -42.29 49.31
CA PRO A 264 47.65 -43.66 49.74
C PRO A 264 47.74 -43.63 51.27
N LYS A 265 46.60 -43.75 51.95
CA LYS A 265 46.59 -44.20 53.34
C LYS A 265 46.38 -45.71 53.31
N ALA A 266 47.39 -46.42 53.80
CA ALA A 266 47.31 -47.82 54.16
C ALA A 266 45.97 -48.09 54.87
N LYS A 267 45.27 -49.13 54.42
CA LYS A 267 44.02 -49.61 55.03
C LYS A 267 44.31 -49.98 56.49
N PRO A 268 43.61 -49.42 57.48
CA PRO A 268 43.11 -50.26 58.55
C PRO A 268 41.82 -50.90 58.01
N GLN A 269 41.80 -52.23 57.91
CA GLN A 269 40.53 -52.95 57.85
C GLN A 269 39.77 -52.66 59.15
N GLN A 270 38.94 -51.62 59.16
CA GLN A 270 37.80 -51.57 60.05
C GLN A 270 36.64 -52.21 59.29
N ARG A 271 36.19 -53.36 59.78
CA ARG A 271 34.85 -53.86 59.46
C ARG A 271 33.90 -52.82 60.02
N GLU A 272 33.40 -51.93 59.16
CA GLU A 272 32.26 -51.09 59.51
C GLU A 272 31.09 -52.04 59.80
N SER A 273 30.71 -52.13 61.08
CA SER A 273 29.42 -52.72 61.41
C SER A 273 28.35 -51.83 60.79
N ILE A 274 27.53 -52.43 59.92
CA ILE A 274 26.42 -51.73 59.30
C ILE A 274 25.51 -51.26 60.43
N THR A 275 25.46 -49.95 60.64
CA THR A 275 24.47 -49.39 61.56
C THR A 275 23.10 -49.48 60.87
N PRO A 276 22.00 -49.70 61.61
CA PRO A 276 20.65 -49.83 61.04
C PRO A 276 20.25 -48.65 60.13
N ARG A 277 20.83 -47.47 60.41
CA ARG A 277 20.65 -46.25 59.61
C ARG A 277 21.34 -46.29 58.24
N LEU A 278 22.46 -46.98 58.10
CA LEU A 278 23.14 -47.18 56.82
C LEU A 278 22.45 -48.25 55.97
N GLU A 279 21.98 -49.32 56.62
CA GLU A 279 21.19 -50.40 56.00
C GLU A 279 19.89 -49.86 55.39
N SER A 280 19.18 -48.98 56.11
CA SER A 280 17.98 -48.30 55.62
C SER A 280 18.26 -47.32 54.45
N ILE A 281 19.45 -46.69 54.40
CA ILE A 281 19.83 -45.82 53.27
C ILE A 281 20.15 -46.66 52.03
N ILE A 282 20.84 -47.79 52.19
CA ILE A 282 21.20 -48.69 51.09
C ILE A 282 19.94 -49.31 50.48
N THR A 283 19.07 -49.90 51.31
CA THR A 283 17.78 -50.46 50.88
C THR A 283 16.90 -49.40 50.19
N ARG A 284 16.86 -48.17 50.71
CA ARG A 284 16.10 -47.07 50.08
C ARG A 284 16.68 -46.67 48.71
N LYS A 285 17.99 -46.68 48.54
CA LYS A 285 18.65 -46.41 47.25
C LYS A 285 18.37 -47.53 46.24
N GLU A 286 18.36 -48.78 46.69
CA GLU A 286 18.04 -49.93 45.84
C GLU A 286 16.59 -49.92 45.39
N LEU A 287 15.63 -49.67 46.30
CA LEU A 287 14.21 -49.52 45.97
C LEU A 287 13.98 -48.37 44.99
N PHE A 288 14.65 -47.24 45.17
CA PHE A 288 14.54 -46.12 44.24
C PHE A 288 15.11 -46.45 42.85
N LYS A 289 16.18 -47.23 42.78
CA LYS A 289 16.77 -47.70 41.52
C LYS A 289 15.85 -48.69 40.81
N GLN A 290 15.21 -49.61 41.54
CA GLN A 290 14.20 -50.52 41.01
C GLN A 290 13.00 -49.74 40.44
N PHE A 291 12.45 -48.80 41.21
CA PHE A 291 11.36 -47.95 40.77
C PHE A 291 11.69 -47.14 39.50
N LYS A 292 12.91 -46.59 39.41
CA LYS A 292 13.36 -45.85 38.21
C LYS A 292 13.40 -46.77 36.98
N ASN A 293 13.85 -48.01 37.14
CA ASN A 293 13.92 -49.00 36.06
C ASN A 293 12.53 -49.47 35.60
N GLU A 294 11.59 -49.70 36.53
CA GLU A 294 10.20 -50.04 36.20
C GLU A 294 9.49 -48.93 35.42
N ARG A 295 9.64 -47.67 35.88
CA ARG A 295 9.05 -46.52 35.16
C ARG A 295 9.66 -46.32 33.78
N LEU A 296 10.95 -46.61 33.62
CA LEU A 296 11.59 -46.60 32.31
C LEU A 296 11.02 -47.69 31.39
N ALA A 297 10.81 -48.91 31.88
CA ALA A 297 10.23 -49.99 31.09
C ALA A 297 8.82 -49.63 30.59
N ILE A 298 7.98 -49.07 31.47
CA ILE A 298 6.64 -48.58 31.12
C ILE A 298 6.71 -47.45 30.07
N ALA A 299 7.65 -46.52 30.22
CA ALA A 299 7.84 -45.42 29.27
C ALA A 299 8.27 -45.94 27.88
N LEU A 300 9.15 -46.94 27.82
CA LEU A 300 9.57 -47.57 26.56
C LEU A 300 8.43 -48.35 25.89
N GLU A 301 7.59 -49.04 26.65
CA GLU A 301 6.39 -49.69 26.09
C GLU A 301 5.38 -48.69 25.55
N LYS A 302 5.11 -47.59 26.28
CA LYS A 302 4.24 -46.51 25.80
C LYS A 302 4.76 -45.89 24.50
N GLN A 303 6.07 -45.70 24.39
CA GLN A 303 6.73 -45.22 23.17
C GLN A 303 6.51 -46.19 22.00
N ARG A 304 6.69 -47.50 22.23
CA ARG A 304 6.44 -48.54 21.22
C ARG A 304 4.98 -48.58 20.76
N LEU A 305 4.04 -48.33 21.66
CA LEU A 305 2.60 -48.31 21.38
C LEU A 305 2.10 -46.95 20.83
N GLY A 306 2.97 -45.97 20.61
CA GLY A 306 2.61 -44.64 20.09
C GLY A 306 1.75 -43.79 21.03
N LYS A 307 1.72 -44.11 22.33
CA LYS A 307 0.94 -43.37 23.34
C LYS A 307 1.71 -42.14 23.82
N LYS A 308 0.97 -41.08 24.18
CA LYS A 308 1.55 -39.81 24.67
C LYS A 308 2.33 -40.05 25.97
N LEU A 309 3.62 -39.68 25.96
CA LEU A 309 4.52 -39.76 27.11
C LEU A 309 4.41 -38.50 27.97
N ASP A 310 4.47 -38.66 29.29
CA ASP A 310 4.62 -37.54 30.23
C ASP A 310 6.08 -37.03 30.25
N PHE A 311 6.29 -35.79 30.68
CA PHE A 311 7.60 -35.13 30.72
C PHE A 311 8.65 -35.96 31.49
N TYR A 312 8.28 -36.56 32.62
CA TYR A 312 9.19 -37.40 33.41
C TYR A 312 9.52 -38.72 32.72
N GLU A 313 8.58 -39.30 31.97
CA GLU A 313 8.81 -40.52 31.18
C GLU A 313 9.74 -40.23 30.00
N PHE A 314 9.55 -39.08 29.34
CA PHE A 314 10.42 -38.63 28.26
C PHE A 314 11.85 -38.35 28.74
N LYS A 315 11.99 -37.70 29.91
CA LYS A 315 13.27 -37.45 30.56
C LYS A 315 14.01 -38.75 30.89
N LEU A 316 13.30 -39.77 31.39
CA LEU A 316 13.90 -41.08 31.71
C LEU A 316 14.48 -41.80 30.50
N ILE A 317 13.79 -41.71 29.34
CA ILE A 317 14.27 -42.29 28.09
C ILE A 317 15.50 -41.54 27.58
N LEU A 318 15.50 -40.20 27.64
CA LEU A 318 16.61 -39.37 27.18
C LEU A 318 17.86 -39.45 28.06
N GLU A 319 17.70 -39.69 29.36
CA GLU A 319 18.81 -39.87 30.31
C GLU A 319 19.54 -41.22 30.13
N GLN A 320 19.06 -42.12 29.27
CA GLN A 320 19.80 -43.35 28.97
C GLN A 320 21.10 -42.99 28.23
N PRO A 321 22.26 -43.50 28.68
CA PRO A 321 23.48 -43.37 27.90
C PRO A 321 23.26 -44.05 26.55
N LYS A 322 23.39 -43.30 25.45
CA LYS A 322 23.35 -43.87 24.11
C LYS A 322 24.46 -44.93 24.03
N LYS A 323 24.07 -46.18 23.76
CA LYS A 323 25.03 -47.23 23.42
C LYS A 323 25.76 -46.90 22.13
#